data_AF-A0A5R8P520-F1
#
_entry.id   AF-A0A5R8P520-F1
#
_cell.length_a   1.000
_cell.length_b   1.000
_cell.length_c   1.000
_cell.angle_alpha   90.00
_cell.angle_beta   90.00
_cell.angle_gamma   90.00
#
_symmetry.space_group_name_H-M   'P 1'
#
loop_
_entity.id
_entity.type
_entity.pdbx_description
1 polymer ?
#
loop_
_entity_poly.entity_id
_entity_poly.type
_entity_poly.pdbx_seq_one_letter_code
_entity_poly.pdbx_strand_id
1 'polypeptide(L)'
;VATPYLIQPLAHGADIVVHSATKYLGGHGAAVAGVIVDGGSFDWTVTDNTGQSRFPGFTTPDPSYHGAVFADLGAPAYALKARVQLLRDLGSAVSPFNAFLIAQGIETLSLRVERHVANAVAVAQFLTEQPQVESVAYAGLPSSPWYERGRHLAPKGVGAIVSFELAGGIDAGKKFVDALTLHSHVANIGDVRSLVIHPASTTHSQLTPDQQLAAGVTPGL
;
A
#
# COMPACT_ATOMS: atom_id res chain seq x y z
N VAL A 1 -0.13 4.18 -3.66
CA VAL A 1 -0.10 2.73 -3.37
C VAL A 1 0.25 1.99 -4.64
N ALA A 2 1.38 1.28 -4.66
CA ALA A 2 1.83 0.54 -5.84
C ALA A 2 1.13 -0.84 -5.91
N THR A 3 0.87 -1.29 -7.14
CA THR A 3 0.41 -2.64 -7.45
C THR A 3 1.54 -3.38 -8.17
N PRO A 4 1.53 -4.74 -8.23
CA PRO A 4 2.55 -5.48 -8.96
C PRO A 4 2.61 -5.13 -10.47
N TYR A 5 1.55 -4.54 -11.00
CA TYR A 5 1.53 -4.01 -12.37
C TYR A 5 2.46 -2.80 -12.56
N LEU A 6 2.63 -1.97 -11.52
CA LEU A 6 3.41 -0.73 -11.59
C LEU A 6 4.84 -0.89 -11.06
N ILE A 7 5.01 -1.60 -9.93
CA ILE A 7 6.31 -1.81 -9.29
C ILE A 7 6.37 -3.25 -8.82
N GLN A 8 7.50 -3.91 -9.06
CA GLN A 8 7.81 -5.24 -8.53
C GLN A 8 9.00 -5.12 -7.57
N PRO A 9 8.78 -4.79 -6.27
CA PRO A 9 9.86 -4.47 -5.35
C PRO A 9 10.91 -5.59 -5.20
N LEU A 10 10.49 -6.86 -5.36
CA LEU A 10 11.41 -8.00 -5.35
C LEU A 10 12.51 -7.89 -6.43
N ALA A 11 12.17 -7.34 -7.61
CA ALA A 11 13.14 -7.07 -8.67
C ALA A 11 14.10 -5.92 -8.34
N HIS A 12 13.84 -5.17 -7.26
CA HIS A 12 14.65 -4.05 -6.78
C HIS A 12 15.32 -4.36 -5.42
N GLY A 13 15.39 -5.63 -5.03
CA GLY A 13 16.10 -6.08 -3.83
C GLY A 13 15.29 -6.06 -2.53
N ALA A 14 13.96 -5.88 -2.60
CA ALA A 14 13.12 -6.20 -1.45
C ALA A 14 13.02 -7.72 -1.27
N ASP A 15 13.03 -8.20 -0.03
CA ASP A 15 12.94 -9.64 0.25
C ASP A 15 11.50 -10.13 0.44
N ILE A 16 10.66 -9.29 1.05
CA ILE A 16 9.26 -9.58 1.38
C ILE A 16 8.39 -8.42 0.89
N VAL A 17 7.26 -8.75 0.23
CA VAL A 17 6.26 -7.77 -0.19
C VAL A 17 4.93 -8.04 0.51
N VAL A 18 4.31 -6.99 1.03
CA VAL A 18 2.99 -7.06 1.67
C VAL A 18 1.98 -6.25 0.85
N HIS A 19 0.83 -6.83 0.58
CA HIS A 19 -0.31 -6.11 0.01
C HIS A 19 -1.54 -6.20 0.92
N SER A 20 -2.23 -5.07 1.07
CA SER A 20 -3.64 -5.07 1.41
C SER A 20 -4.42 -5.44 0.14
N ALA A 21 -4.73 -6.73 -0.01
CA ALA A 21 -5.46 -7.25 -1.16
C ALA A 21 -6.89 -6.68 -1.25
N THR A 22 -7.44 -6.23 -0.12
CA THR A 22 -8.68 -5.44 -0.03
C THR A 22 -8.76 -4.27 -1.03
N LYS A 23 -7.60 -3.68 -1.36
CA LYS A 23 -7.50 -2.49 -2.21
C LYS A 23 -7.48 -2.89 -3.69
N TYR A 24 -6.49 -2.40 -4.46
CA TYR A 24 -6.45 -2.56 -5.91
C TYR A 24 -6.43 -4.02 -6.41
N LEU A 25 -5.93 -4.99 -5.64
CA LEU A 25 -5.93 -6.40 -6.06
C LEU A 25 -7.37 -6.90 -6.22
N GLY A 26 -8.20 -6.74 -5.19
CA GLY A 26 -9.64 -7.00 -5.27
C GLY A 26 -10.38 -5.98 -6.13
N GLY A 27 -10.08 -4.69 -6.00
CA GLY A 27 -10.53 -3.62 -6.90
C GLY A 27 -11.97 -3.16 -6.73
N HIS A 28 -12.83 -3.90 -6.03
CA HIS A 28 -14.28 -3.71 -6.08
C HIS A 28 -14.94 -3.42 -4.72
N GLY A 29 -14.15 -3.13 -3.68
CA GLY A 29 -14.67 -2.80 -2.34
C GLY A 29 -15.46 -3.93 -1.67
N ALA A 30 -15.32 -5.18 -2.15
CA ALA A 30 -16.22 -6.28 -1.80
C ALA A 30 -15.58 -7.37 -0.90
N ALA A 31 -14.26 -7.36 -0.72
CA ALA A 31 -13.57 -8.39 0.05
C ALA A 31 -12.40 -7.80 0.83
N VAL A 32 -12.28 -8.17 2.11
CA VAL A 32 -11.13 -7.83 2.95
C VAL A 32 -10.14 -8.99 2.92
N ALA A 33 -8.88 -8.70 2.59
CA ALA A 33 -7.80 -9.67 2.55
C ALA A 33 -6.42 -8.98 2.62
N GLY A 34 -5.43 -9.71 3.12
CA GLY A 34 -4.02 -9.37 3.06
C GLY A 34 -3.22 -10.50 2.42
N VAL A 35 -2.07 -10.19 1.83
CA VAL A 35 -1.13 -11.19 1.30
C VAL A 35 0.30 -10.78 1.61
N ILE A 36 1.10 -11.78 2.00
CA ILE A 36 2.55 -11.71 2.13
C ILE A 36 3.12 -12.52 0.97
N VAL A 37 4.05 -11.92 0.24
CA VAL A 37 4.81 -12.55 -0.84
C VAL A 37 6.26 -12.63 -0.40
N ASP A 38 6.76 -13.85 -0.29
CA ASP A 38 8.16 -14.15 -0.01
C ASP A 38 8.93 -14.22 -1.33
N GLY A 39 9.96 -13.40 -1.49
CA GLY A 39 10.82 -13.40 -2.66
C GLY A 39 11.81 -14.57 -2.70
N GLY A 40 12.09 -15.18 -1.55
CA GLY A 40 12.98 -16.32 -1.41
C GLY A 40 14.44 -16.06 -1.75
N SER A 41 14.86 -14.79 -1.77
CA SER A 41 16.23 -14.35 -2.04
C SER A 41 17.06 -14.05 -0.79
N PHE A 42 16.40 -13.86 0.36
CA PHE A 42 17.09 -13.48 1.59
C PHE A 42 17.74 -14.67 2.29
N ASP A 43 19.00 -14.50 2.69
CA ASP A 43 19.71 -15.49 3.51
C ASP A 43 19.33 -15.34 4.99
N TRP A 44 18.49 -16.26 5.47
CA TRP A 44 18.06 -16.30 6.88
C TRP A 44 19.14 -16.80 7.85
N THR A 45 20.33 -17.17 7.37
CA THR A 45 21.45 -17.67 8.19
C THR A 45 22.45 -16.59 8.59
N VAL A 46 22.23 -15.34 8.17
CA VAL A 46 23.15 -14.23 8.45
C VAL A 46 23.40 -14.02 9.94
N THR A 47 24.67 -13.82 10.29
CA THR A 47 25.11 -13.56 11.66
C THR A 47 25.45 -12.09 11.88
N ASP A 48 25.47 -11.66 13.14
CA ASP A 48 26.08 -10.39 13.54
C ASP A 48 27.61 -10.48 13.65
N ASN A 49 28.24 -9.40 14.10
CA ASN A 49 29.69 -9.31 14.26
C ASN A 49 30.26 -10.17 15.40
N THR A 50 29.40 -10.80 16.21
CA THR A 50 29.76 -11.73 17.27
C THR A 50 29.60 -13.19 16.86
N GLY A 51 29.12 -13.44 15.63
CA GLY A 51 28.83 -14.78 15.12
C GLY A 51 27.46 -15.33 15.55
N GLN A 52 26.61 -14.51 16.19
CA GLN A 52 25.25 -14.93 16.56
C GLN A 52 24.29 -14.74 15.39
N SER A 53 23.38 -15.69 15.18
CA SER A 53 22.34 -15.58 14.15
C SER A 53 21.46 -14.35 14.42
N ARG A 54 21.25 -13.51 13.39
CA ARG A 54 20.30 -12.39 13.46
C ARG A 54 18.85 -12.87 13.41
N PHE A 55 18.63 -14.10 12.93
CA PHE A 55 17.31 -14.71 12.77
C PHE A 55 17.28 -16.10 13.45
N PRO A 56 17.49 -16.17 14.78
CA PRO A 56 17.62 -17.45 15.48
C PRO A 56 16.37 -18.34 15.35
N GLY A 57 15.19 -17.73 15.14
CA GLY A 57 13.95 -18.47 14.87
C GLY A 57 13.91 -19.20 13.52
N PHE A 58 14.87 -18.96 12.62
CA PHE A 58 15.02 -19.68 11.35
C PHE A 58 16.14 -20.73 11.40
N THR A 59 17.15 -20.52 12.25
CA THR A 59 18.36 -21.35 12.31
C THR A 59 18.39 -22.32 13.49
N THR A 60 17.39 -22.28 14.38
CA THR A 60 17.30 -23.15 15.57
C THR A 60 16.17 -24.16 15.38
N PRO A 61 16.35 -25.45 15.75
CA PRO A 61 15.28 -26.44 15.71
C PRO A 61 14.04 -25.98 16.46
N ASP A 62 12.89 -25.93 15.78
CA ASP A 62 11.62 -25.49 16.35
C ASP A 62 10.89 -26.66 17.02
N PRO A 63 10.76 -26.67 18.37
CA PRO A 63 10.06 -27.75 19.08
C PRO A 63 8.55 -27.79 18.76
N SER A 64 7.96 -26.68 18.28
CA SER A 64 6.54 -26.62 17.90
C SER A 64 6.24 -27.25 16.54
N TYR A 65 7.28 -27.66 15.80
CA TYR A 65 7.16 -28.23 14.47
C TYR A 65 8.21 -29.31 14.21
N HIS A 66 8.23 -30.34 15.08
CA HIS A 66 9.05 -31.54 14.92
C HIS A 66 10.57 -31.29 14.81
N GLY A 67 11.07 -30.20 15.40
CA GLY A 67 12.49 -29.84 15.35
C GLY A 67 12.92 -29.23 14.01
N ALA A 68 12.00 -28.75 13.18
CA ALA A 68 12.33 -28.14 11.90
C ALA A 68 13.24 -26.91 12.07
N VAL A 69 14.24 -26.81 11.21
CA VAL A 69 15.06 -25.60 11.04
C VAL A 69 14.58 -24.93 9.76
N PHE A 70 13.87 -23.80 9.87
CA PHE A 70 13.18 -23.21 8.72
C PHE A 70 14.12 -22.75 7.60
N ALA A 71 15.34 -22.33 7.93
CA ALA A 71 16.35 -21.97 6.92
C ALA A 71 16.71 -23.15 6.01
N ASP A 72 16.65 -24.39 6.51
CA ASP A 72 16.96 -25.60 5.72
C ASP A 72 15.87 -25.91 4.67
N LEU A 73 14.70 -25.26 4.76
CA LEU A 73 13.61 -25.39 3.80
C LEU A 73 13.83 -24.56 2.52
N GLY A 74 14.94 -23.80 2.46
CA GLY A 74 15.36 -23.04 1.29
C GLY A 74 14.49 -21.80 1.03
N ALA A 75 14.31 -21.48 -0.25
CA ALA A 75 13.70 -20.21 -0.70
C ALA A 75 12.38 -19.83 0.02
N PRO A 76 11.38 -20.72 0.25
CA PRO A 76 10.12 -20.32 0.87
C PRO A 76 10.15 -20.34 2.42
N ALA A 77 11.32 -20.36 3.06
CA ALA A 77 11.47 -20.48 4.51
C ALA A 77 10.57 -19.51 5.29
N TYR A 78 10.50 -18.25 4.86
CA TYR A 78 9.70 -17.23 5.54
C TYR A 78 8.20 -17.49 5.36
N ALA A 79 7.74 -17.75 4.13
CA ALA A 79 6.34 -18.05 3.87
C ALA A 79 5.86 -19.30 4.62
N LEU A 80 6.69 -20.35 4.69
CA LEU A 80 6.38 -21.58 5.40
C LEU A 80 6.28 -21.34 6.91
N LYS A 81 7.27 -20.67 7.50
CA LYS A 81 7.27 -20.33 8.93
C LYS A 81 6.06 -19.48 9.31
N ALA A 82 5.74 -18.45 8.52
CA ALA A 82 4.57 -17.61 8.74
C ALA A 82 3.25 -18.42 8.71
N ARG A 83 3.15 -19.42 7.84
CA ARG A 83 1.97 -20.31 7.76
C ARG A 83 1.87 -21.25 8.96
N VAL A 84 2.94 -21.98 9.28
CA VAL A 84 2.85 -23.06 10.28
C VAL A 84 2.90 -22.56 11.71
N GLN A 85 3.41 -21.35 11.95
CA GLN A 85 3.39 -20.71 13.27
C GLN A 85 2.29 -19.65 13.35
N LEU A 86 2.41 -18.54 12.61
CA LEU A 86 1.54 -17.39 12.83
C LEU A 86 0.10 -17.64 12.38
N LEU A 87 -0.12 -18.17 11.18
CA LEU A 87 -1.49 -18.47 10.73
C LEU A 87 -2.13 -19.56 11.59
N ARG A 88 -1.37 -20.60 11.94
CA ARG A 88 -1.85 -21.70 12.80
C ARG A 88 -2.27 -21.20 14.19
N ASP A 89 -1.44 -20.36 14.82
CA ASP A 89 -1.61 -20.02 16.24
C ASP A 89 -2.41 -18.72 16.45
N LEU A 90 -2.28 -17.74 15.54
CA LEU A 90 -2.99 -16.45 15.60
C LEU A 90 -4.28 -16.42 14.76
N GLY A 91 -4.49 -17.37 13.87
CA GLY A 91 -5.79 -17.62 13.23
C GLY A 91 -6.29 -16.54 12.27
N SER A 92 -5.41 -15.66 11.73
CA SER A 92 -5.79 -14.63 10.74
C SER A 92 -6.05 -15.22 9.34
N ALA A 93 -6.93 -16.21 9.25
CA ALA A 93 -7.26 -16.92 8.03
C ALA A 93 -8.19 -16.12 7.13
N VAL A 94 -7.93 -16.16 5.82
CA VAL A 94 -8.82 -15.56 4.82
C VAL A 94 -9.98 -16.50 4.49
N SER A 95 -11.20 -15.97 4.40
CA SER A 95 -12.35 -16.72 3.90
C SER A 95 -12.10 -17.19 2.45
N PRO A 96 -12.40 -18.45 2.08
CA PRO A 96 -12.30 -18.92 0.70
C PRO A 96 -13.12 -18.07 -0.28
N PHE A 97 -14.28 -17.55 0.16
CA PHE A 97 -15.10 -16.66 -0.65
C PHE A 97 -14.41 -15.32 -0.92
N ASN A 98 -13.75 -14.73 0.08
CA ASN A 98 -12.96 -13.52 -0.13
C ASN A 98 -11.79 -13.80 -1.07
N ALA A 99 -11.09 -14.94 -0.91
CA ALA A 99 -10.01 -15.33 -1.82
C ALA A 99 -10.49 -15.45 -3.27
N PHE A 100 -11.67 -16.03 -3.50
CA PHE A 100 -12.32 -16.08 -4.81
C PHE A 100 -12.60 -14.68 -5.38
N LEU A 101 -13.20 -13.77 -4.60
CA LEU A 101 -13.47 -12.40 -5.04
C LEU A 101 -12.19 -11.62 -5.36
N ILE A 102 -11.12 -11.81 -4.59
CA ILE A 102 -9.82 -11.22 -4.88
C ILE A 102 -9.24 -11.79 -6.18
N ALA A 103 -9.34 -13.11 -6.40
CA ALA A 103 -8.88 -13.73 -7.64
C ALA A 103 -9.60 -13.15 -8.86
N GLN A 104 -10.93 -13.00 -8.79
CA GLN A 104 -11.73 -12.37 -9.84
C GLN A 104 -11.33 -10.91 -10.08
N GLY A 105 -10.99 -10.16 -9.02
CA GLY A 105 -10.43 -8.82 -9.15
C GLY A 105 -9.11 -8.82 -9.91
N ILE A 106 -8.18 -9.73 -9.58
CA ILE A 106 -6.84 -9.80 -10.18
C ILE A 106 -6.90 -9.99 -11.71
N GLU A 107 -7.90 -10.71 -12.24
CA GLU A 107 -8.08 -10.92 -13.69
C GLU A 107 -8.15 -9.63 -14.50
N THR A 108 -8.59 -8.53 -13.88
CA THR A 108 -8.72 -7.21 -14.53
C THR A 108 -7.75 -6.16 -13.98
N LEU A 109 -6.78 -6.56 -13.16
CA LEU A 109 -5.90 -5.64 -12.43
C LEU A 109 -5.17 -4.66 -13.35
N SER A 110 -4.53 -5.12 -14.42
CA SER A 110 -3.77 -4.26 -15.33
C SER A 110 -4.66 -3.19 -15.96
N LEU A 111 -5.80 -3.61 -16.53
CA LEU A 111 -6.75 -2.71 -17.21
C LEU A 111 -7.29 -1.64 -16.25
N ARG A 112 -7.66 -2.04 -15.03
CA ARG A 112 -8.12 -1.10 -14.01
C ARG A 112 -7.01 -0.14 -13.61
N VAL A 113 -5.81 -0.65 -13.31
CA VAL A 113 -4.69 0.18 -12.83
C VAL A 113 -4.23 1.18 -13.91
N GLU A 114 -4.19 0.79 -15.18
CA GLU A 114 -3.90 1.71 -16.29
C GLU A 114 -4.88 2.88 -16.31
N ARG A 115 -6.19 2.60 -16.22
CA ARG A 115 -7.21 3.65 -16.22
C ARG A 115 -7.16 4.51 -14.96
N HIS A 116 -6.94 3.89 -13.80
CA HIS A 116 -6.77 4.61 -12.53
C HIS A 116 -5.58 5.59 -12.58
N VAL A 117 -4.44 5.16 -13.12
CA VAL A 117 -3.26 6.01 -13.31
C VAL A 117 -3.55 7.15 -14.27
N ALA A 118 -4.12 6.87 -15.45
CA ALA A 118 -4.42 7.89 -16.45
C ALA A 118 -5.37 8.97 -15.89
N ASN A 119 -6.42 8.56 -15.18
CA ASN A 119 -7.35 9.48 -14.53
C ASN A 119 -6.65 10.30 -13.44
N ALA A 120 -5.78 9.69 -12.62
CA ALA A 120 -5.06 10.40 -11.57
C ALA A 120 -4.09 11.44 -12.12
N VAL A 121 -3.40 11.15 -13.23
CA VAL A 121 -2.56 12.15 -13.94
C VAL A 121 -3.40 13.35 -14.37
N ALA A 122 -4.54 13.09 -15.03
CA ALA A 122 -5.43 14.15 -15.51
C ALA A 122 -5.99 15.00 -14.35
N VAL A 123 -6.41 14.36 -13.25
CA VAL A 123 -6.88 15.05 -12.04
C VAL A 123 -5.76 15.88 -11.41
N ALA A 124 -4.56 15.32 -11.27
CA ALA A 124 -3.42 16.04 -10.71
C ALA A 124 -3.05 17.29 -11.53
N GLN A 125 -3.04 17.18 -12.86
CA GLN A 125 -2.82 18.30 -13.76
C GLN A 125 -3.92 19.36 -13.64
N PHE A 126 -5.19 18.94 -13.68
CA PHE A 126 -6.32 19.85 -13.49
C PHE A 126 -6.23 20.63 -12.18
N LEU A 127 -5.87 19.95 -11.08
CA LEU A 127 -5.73 20.57 -9.76
C LEU A 127 -4.62 21.62 -9.73
N THR A 128 -3.51 21.42 -10.46
CA THR A 128 -2.43 22.43 -10.54
C THR A 128 -2.84 23.72 -11.24
N GLU A 129 -3.94 23.72 -11.99
CA GLU A 129 -4.46 24.89 -12.70
C GLU A 129 -5.52 25.65 -11.88
N GLN A 130 -5.95 25.12 -10.73
CA GLN A 130 -7.01 25.74 -9.93
C GLN A 130 -6.45 26.79 -8.96
N PRO A 131 -6.96 28.04 -8.96
CA PRO A 131 -6.43 29.11 -8.11
C PRO A 131 -6.68 28.89 -6.60
N GLN A 132 -7.61 28.00 -6.24
CA GLN A 132 -7.90 27.66 -4.85
C GLN A 132 -6.97 26.57 -4.29
N VAL A 133 -6.19 25.91 -5.14
CA VAL A 133 -5.28 24.82 -4.77
C VAL A 133 -3.86 25.40 -4.60
N GLU A 134 -3.29 25.24 -3.41
CA GLU A 134 -1.94 25.73 -3.09
C GLU A 134 -0.85 24.79 -3.57
N SER A 135 -1.10 23.48 -3.45
CA SER A 135 -0.12 22.45 -3.80
C SER A 135 -0.80 21.15 -4.22
N VAL A 136 -0.13 20.38 -5.07
CA VAL A 136 -0.56 19.03 -5.49
C VAL A 136 0.58 18.06 -5.28
N ALA A 137 0.34 17.03 -4.48
CA ALA A 137 1.28 15.94 -4.25
C ALA A 137 0.91 14.74 -5.12
N TYR A 138 1.61 14.61 -6.24
CA TYR A 138 1.54 13.44 -7.11
C TYR A 138 2.88 13.21 -7.80
N ALA A 139 3.48 12.03 -7.64
CA ALA A 139 4.82 11.74 -8.17
C ALA A 139 4.89 11.72 -9.71
N GLY A 140 3.74 11.79 -10.41
CA GLY A 140 3.67 11.90 -11.87
C GLY A 140 3.77 13.34 -12.38
N LEU A 141 3.78 14.34 -11.48
CA LEU A 141 3.96 15.74 -11.84
C LEU A 141 5.45 16.10 -11.85
N PRO A 142 5.94 16.87 -12.85
CA PRO A 142 7.34 17.32 -12.91
C PRO A 142 7.77 18.15 -11.69
N SER A 143 6.84 18.82 -11.02
CA SER A 143 7.09 19.58 -9.78
C SER A 143 7.33 18.70 -8.56
N SER A 144 7.03 17.40 -8.63
CA SER A 144 7.19 16.49 -7.50
C SER A 144 8.68 16.20 -7.23
N PRO A 145 9.13 16.23 -5.96
CA PRO A 145 10.50 15.84 -5.62
C PRO A 145 10.79 14.36 -5.88
N TRP A 146 9.76 13.54 -6.14
CA TRP A 146 9.89 12.13 -6.49
C TRP A 146 9.67 11.83 -7.98
N TYR A 147 9.53 12.85 -8.83
CA TYR A 147 9.23 12.67 -10.26
C TYR A 147 10.21 11.72 -10.96
N GLU A 148 11.51 11.99 -10.85
CA GLU A 148 12.55 11.16 -11.49
C GLU A 148 12.60 9.74 -10.91
N ARG A 149 12.43 9.61 -9.59
CA ARG A 149 12.36 8.28 -8.95
C ARG A 149 11.14 7.50 -9.41
N GLY A 150 9.99 8.17 -9.54
CA GLY A 150 8.76 7.59 -10.05
C GLY A 150 8.91 7.10 -11.49
N ARG A 151 9.55 7.90 -12.36
CA ARG A 151 9.87 7.48 -13.73
C ARG A 151 10.78 6.28 -13.79
N HIS A 152 11.75 6.18 -12.88
CA HIS A 152 12.70 5.06 -12.85
C HIS A 152 12.07 3.77 -12.31
N LEU A 153 11.40 3.84 -11.16
CA LEU A 153 10.88 2.66 -10.45
C LEU A 153 9.48 2.23 -10.92
N ALA A 154 8.69 3.15 -11.48
CA ALA A 154 7.31 2.92 -11.88
C ALA A 154 7.00 3.55 -13.26
N PRO A 155 7.71 3.15 -14.34
CA PRO A 155 7.64 3.81 -15.65
C PRO A 155 6.25 3.76 -16.29
N LYS A 156 5.37 2.84 -15.86
CA LYS A 156 3.98 2.73 -16.31
C LYS A 156 3.00 3.64 -15.55
N GLY A 157 3.48 4.37 -14.53
CA GLY A 157 2.69 5.28 -13.70
C GLY A 157 2.90 5.10 -12.21
N VAL A 158 2.64 6.15 -11.43
CA VAL A 158 2.94 6.22 -9.98
C VAL A 158 1.71 5.97 -9.10
N GLY A 159 0.78 5.15 -9.58
CA GLY A 159 -0.48 4.85 -8.90
C GLY A 159 -1.53 5.95 -9.06
N ALA A 160 -2.60 5.85 -8.28
CA ALA A 160 -3.82 6.60 -8.52
C ALA A 160 -4.35 7.39 -7.31
N ILE A 161 -3.44 7.73 -6.40
CA ILE A 161 -3.75 8.58 -5.25
C ILE A 161 -3.12 9.93 -5.53
N VAL A 162 -3.94 10.97 -5.48
CA VAL A 162 -3.53 12.38 -5.57
C VAL A 162 -3.99 13.03 -4.27
N SER A 163 -3.12 13.81 -3.64
CA SER A 163 -3.51 14.71 -2.56
C SER A 163 -3.17 16.15 -2.95
N PHE A 164 -3.89 17.11 -2.41
CA PHE A 164 -3.73 18.51 -2.74
C PHE A 164 -4.19 19.37 -1.56
N GLU A 165 -3.64 20.58 -1.46
CA GLU A 165 -3.91 21.49 -0.36
C GLU A 165 -4.77 22.66 -0.82
N LEU A 166 -5.82 22.97 -0.06
CA LEU A 166 -6.70 24.12 -0.34
C LEU A 166 -6.29 25.34 0.48
N ALA A 167 -6.24 26.50 -0.16
CA ALA A 167 -5.82 27.77 0.46
C ALA A 167 -6.72 28.22 1.63
N GLY A 168 -7.98 27.77 1.63
CA GLY A 168 -8.91 28.06 2.72
C GLY A 168 -8.77 27.12 3.94
N GLY A 169 -7.75 26.28 3.98
CA GLY A 169 -7.47 25.36 5.10
C GLY A 169 -8.61 24.37 5.38
N ILE A 170 -8.76 24.01 6.66
CA ILE A 170 -9.67 22.96 7.12
C ILE A 170 -11.13 23.17 6.73
N ASP A 171 -11.61 24.41 6.74
CA ASP A 171 -13.01 24.69 6.42
C ASP A 171 -13.27 24.59 4.92
N ALA A 172 -12.30 24.96 4.09
CA ALA A 172 -12.37 24.71 2.65
C ALA A 172 -12.26 23.21 2.34
N GLY A 173 -11.37 22.49 3.03
CA GLY A 173 -11.24 21.03 2.96
C GLY A 173 -12.58 20.33 3.22
N LYS A 174 -13.22 20.63 4.35
CA LYS A 174 -14.54 20.09 4.72
C LYS A 174 -15.63 20.42 3.69
N LYS A 175 -15.74 21.69 3.29
CA LYS A 175 -16.74 22.10 2.27
C LYS A 175 -16.50 21.41 0.93
N PHE A 176 -15.24 21.21 0.55
CA PHE A 176 -14.88 20.51 -0.68
C PHE A 176 -15.36 19.07 -0.62
N VAL A 177 -15.03 18.31 0.44
CA VAL A 177 -15.53 16.93 0.57
C VAL A 177 -17.05 16.91 0.58
N ASP A 178 -17.71 17.70 1.42
CA ASP A 178 -19.17 17.69 1.57
C ASP A 178 -19.95 18.03 0.29
N ALA A 179 -19.34 18.75 -0.65
CA ALA A 179 -19.98 19.16 -1.91
C ALA A 179 -19.89 18.12 -3.03
N LEU A 180 -19.10 17.05 -2.88
CA LEU A 180 -18.89 16.07 -3.94
C LEU A 180 -20.10 15.13 -4.09
N THR A 181 -20.54 14.93 -5.33
CA THR A 181 -21.70 14.08 -5.65
C THR A 181 -21.33 12.76 -6.31
N LEU A 182 -20.15 12.68 -6.93
CA LEU A 182 -19.62 11.47 -7.58
C LEU A 182 -18.64 10.71 -6.68
N HIS A 183 -17.81 11.43 -5.91
CA HIS A 183 -16.80 10.80 -5.06
C HIS A 183 -17.45 10.29 -3.78
N SER A 184 -17.18 9.04 -3.41
CA SER A 184 -17.69 8.48 -2.16
C SER A 184 -16.90 9.01 -0.95
N HIS A 185 -17.59 9.25 0.18
CA HIS A 185 -16.99 9.70 1.44
C HIS A 185 -16.66 8.49 2.31
N VAL A 186 -15.60 7.78 1.94
CA VAL A 186 -15.17 6.54 2.62
C VAL A 186 -13.65 6.46 2.67
N ALA A 187 -13.14 5.75 3.68
CA ALA A 187 -11.71 5.65 3.93
C ALA A 187 -10.98 4.55 3.13
N ASN A 188 -11.71 3.66 2.43
CA ASN A 188 -11.06 2.61 1.64
C ASN A 188 -10.46 3.18 0.35
N ILE A 189 -9.29 2.67 -0.05
CA ILE A 189 -8.60 3.08 -1.27
C ILE A 189 -8.56 1.90 -2.26
N GLY A 190 -8.66 2.18 -3.56
CA GLY A 190 -8.46 1.19 -4.63
C GLY A 190 -9.73 0.47 -5.09
N ASP A 191 -10.90 1.01 -4.77
CA ASP A 191 -12.16 0.68 -5.46
C ASP A 191 -12.14 1.26 -6.89
N VAL A 192 -12.98 0.73 -7.77
CA VAL A 192 -13.26 1.30 -9.10
C VAL A 192 -13.96 2.66 -9.01
N ARG A 193 -14.63 2.94 -7.89
CA ARG A 193 -15.29 4.23 -7.61
C ARG A 193 -14.27 5.26 -7.15
N SER A 194 -14.42 6.49 -7.63
CA SER A 194 -13.68 7.62 -7.05
C SER A 194 -14.14 7.88 -5.62
N LEU A 195 -13.21 8.26 -4.77
CA LEU A 195 -13.44 8.49 -3.35
C LEU A 195 -12.57 9.63 -2.86
N VAL A 196 -13.02 10.27 -1.80
CA VAL A 196 -12.36 11.42 -1.21
C VAL A 196 -12.29 11.25 0.30
N ILE A 197 -11.21 11.75 0.89
CA ILE A 197 -11.07 11.82 2.33
C ILE A 197 -10.29 13.07 2.71
N HIS A 198 -10.72 13.76 3.76
CA HIS A 198 -10.01 14.88 4.35
C HIS A 198 -9.28 14.36 5.62
N PRO A 199 -7.98 14.01 5.55
CA PRO A 199 -7.32 13.20 6.56
C PRO A 199 -7.31 13.87 7.95
N ALA A 200 -7.09 15.18 8.01
CA ALA A 200 -6.97 15.93 9.25
C ALA A 200 -8.22 15.83 10.14
N SER A 201 -9.41 15.78 9.53
CA SER A 201 -10.68 15.64 10.28
C SER A 201 -11.26 14.23 10.29
N THR A 202 -10.56 13.24 9.72
CA THR A 202 -11.06 11.86 9.60
C THR A 202 -10.00 10.83 10.00
N THR A 203 -9.22 10.29 9.06
CA THR A 203 -8.27 9.18 9.31
C THR A 203 -7.18 9.50 10.32
N HIS A 204 -6.75 10.76 10.40
CA HIS A 204 -5.70 11.21 11.31
C HIS A 204 -6.25 12.04 12.47
N SER A 205 -7.58 12.03 12.68
CA SER A 205 -8.24 12.78 13.75
C SER A 205 -7.85 12.33 15.16
N GLN A 206 -7.26 11.14 15.31
CA GLN A 206 -6.74 10.63 16.58
C GLN A 206 -5.34 11.18 16.91
N LEU A 207 -4.64 11.79 15.95
CA LEU A 207 -3.32 12.38 16.15
C LEU A 207 -3.45 13.80 16.71
N THR A 208 -2.46 14.22 17.49
CA THR A 208 -2.31 15.64 17.84
C THR A 208 -1.95 16.46 16.59
N PRO A 209 -2.18 17.79 16.57
CA PRO A 209 -1.80 18.64 15.44
C PRO A 209 -0.32 18.50 15.03
N ASP A 210 0.60 18.41 16.01
CA ASP A 210 2.03 18.22 15.75
C ASP A 210 2.32 16.86 15.11
N GLN A 211 1.61 15.81 15.51
CA GLN A 211 1.73 14.48 14.92
C GLN A 211 1.15 14.42 13.51
N GLN A 212 0.06 15.15 13.23
CA GLN A 212 -0.48 15.30 11.88
C GLN A 212 0.56 15.96 10.96
N LEU A 213 1.14 17.08 11.39
CA LEU A 213 2.17 17.78 10.63
C LEU A 213 3.42 16.91 10.42
N ALA A 214 3.87 16.17 11.43
CA ALA A 214 4.99 15.24 11.31
C ALA A 214 4.73 14.09 10.31
N ALA A 215 3.46 13.71 10.14
CA ALA A 215 3.02 12.74 9.13
C ALA A 215 2.77 13.37 7.75
N GLY A 216 2.98 14.68 7.59
CA GLY A 216 2.72 15.42 6.35
C GLY A 216 1.24 15.73 6.11
N VAL A 217 0.40 15.65 7.15
CA VAL A 217 -1.01 16.03 7.09
C VAL A 217 -1.17 17.46 7.57
N THR A 218 -1.37 18.39 6.64
CA THR A 218 -1.70 19.78 6.94
C THR A 218 -3.21 19.94 7.11
N PRO A 219 -3.69 21.02 7.76
CA PRO A 219 -5.11 21.23 7.96
C PRO A 219 -5.95 21.34 6.67
N GLY A 220 -5.35 21.69 5.52
CA GLY A 220 -6.04 21.86 4.23
C GLY A 220 -5.89 20.70 3.25
N LEU A 221 -5.29 19.58 3.67
CA LEU A 221 -5.00 18.39 2.86
C LEU A 221 -6.22 17.48 2.62
#